data_AF-A0A0J9S4G4-F1
#
_entry.id   AF-A0A0J9S4G4-F1
#
_cell.length_a   1.000
_cell.length_b   1.000
_cell.length_c   1.000
_cell.angle_alpha   90.00
_cell.angle_beta   90.00
_cell.angle_gamma   90.00
#
_symmetry.space_group_name_H-M   'P 1'
#
loop_
_entity.id
_entity.type
_entity.pdbx_description
1 polymer ?
#
loop_
_entity_poly.entity_id
_entity_poly.type
_entity_poly.pdbx_seq_one_letter_code
_entity_poly.pdbx_strand_id
1 'polypeptide(L)'
;MFKFNVPISGKIKKNKKFIEISKRFIYALVEYYTTFKNHGYTTDTHRKCRGLNYFLDDLRDEFNEHIVPLLSLRKKENYWNREVENKLLKNLQKQTKNSCARNAISYNKEIRILRKEIEDYCDDKAELIGKLSSQNITNHEKCKRFRYWMIDSLVNFWNDYYWRKYITYRSMIEPFHIDQYCDVVTL
;
A
#
# COMPACT_ATOMS: atom_id res chain seq x y z
N MET A 1 0.94 -23.02 5.43
CA MET A 1 2.12 -22.14 5.46
C MET A 1 2.32 -21.56 4.07
N PHE A 2 2.26 -20.24 3.91
CA PHE A 2 2.49 -19.57 2.63
C PHE A 2 3.92 -19.86 2.14
N LYS A 3 4.08 -20.06 0.83
CA LYS A 3 5.39 -20.29 0.20
C LYS A 3 5.53 -19.35 -1.00
N PHE A 4 6.65 -18.65 -1.08
CA PHE A 4 7.02 -17.89 -2.27
C PHE A 4 7.70 -18.81 -3.29
N ASN A 5 6.90 -19.48 -4.12
CA ASN A 5 7.38 -20.50 -5.05
C ASN A 5 7.36 -20.01 -6.50
N VAL A 6 8.39 -19.26 -6.88
CA VAL A 6 8.59 -18.82 -8.26
C VAL A 6 9.51 -19.79 -9.03
N PRO A 7 9.25 -20.07 -10.34
CA PRO A 7 10.01 -21.02 -11.15
C PRO A 7 11.35 -20.43 -11.64
N ILE A 8 12.25 -20.15 -10.71
CA ILE A 8 13.63 -19.71 -10.95
C ILE A 8 14.64 -20.82 -10.66
N SER A 9 15.87 -20.68 -11.20
CA SER A 9 16.93 -21.67 -11.01
C SER A 9 17.39 -21.77 -9.54
N GLY A 10 17.88 -22.94 -9.14
CA GLY A 10 18.39 -23.16 -7.80
C GLY A 10 19.55 -22.22 -7.42
N LYS A 11 20.34 -21.76 -8.40
CA LYS A 11 21.41 -20.76 -8.19
C LYS A 11 20.83 -19.42 -7.72
N ILE A 12 19.76 -18.94 -8.36
CA ILE A 12 19.11 -17.67 -7.98
C ILE A 12 18.41 -17.82 -6.63
N LYS A 13 17.85 -19.00 -6.31
CA LYS A 13 17.24 -19.26 -4.99
C LYS A 13 18.23 -19.12 -3.82
N LYS A 14 19.53 -19.29 -4.06
CA LYS A 14 20.60 -19.11 -3.07
C LYS A 14 21.11 -17.66 -2.98
N ASN A 15 20.63 -16.75 -3.84
CA ASN A 15 21.01 -15.34 -3.79
C ASN A 15 20.47 -14.68 -2.51
N LYS A 16 21.32 -13.90 -1.81
CA LYS A 16 20.96 -13.25 -0.55
C LYS A 16 19.73 -12.33 -0.68
N LYS A 17 19.68 -11.51 -1.75
CA LYS A 17 18.54 -10.63 -2.02
C LYS A 17 17.28 -11.39 -2.33
N PHE A 18 17.37 -12.49 -3.08
CA PHE A 18 16.20 -13.35 -3.31
C PHE A 18 15.65 -13.91 -1.98
N ILE A 19 16.52 -14.39 -1.09
CA ILE A 19 16.11 -14.93 0.21
C ILE A 19 15.44 -13.84 1.07
N GLU A 20 16.02 -12.64 1.09
CA GLU A 20 15.47 -11.48 1.81
C GLU A 20 14.07 -11.11 1.30
N ILE A 21 13.93 -10.91 -0.02
CA ILE A 21 12.65 -10.60 -0.67
C ILE A 21 11.63 -11.71 -0.41
N SER A 22 12.03 -12.97 -0.52
CA SER A 22 11.16 -14.12 -0.27
C SER A 22 10.60 -14.13 1.15
N LYS A 23 11.43 -13.83 2.16
CA LYS A 23 11.00 -13.75 3.56
C LYS A 23 10.00 -12.61 3.78
N ARG A 24 10.32 -11.43 3.25
CA ARG A 24 9.43 -10.24 3.34
C ARG A 24 8.11 -10.47 2.61
N PHE A 25 8.13 -11.14 1.47
CA PHE A 25 6.92 -11.51 0.75
C PHE A 25 6.05 -12.50 1.54
N ILE A 26 6.66 -13.56 2.11
CA ILE A 26 5.93 -14.51 2.96
C ILE A 26 5.32 -13.80 4.18
N TYR A 27 6.06 -12.89 4.81
CA TYR A 27 5.53 -12.05 5.88
C TYR A 27 4.28 -11.27 5.43
N ALA A 28 4.35 -10.57 4.29
CA ALA A 28 3.19 -9.85 3.75
C ALA A 28 1.97 -10.75 3.54
N LEU A 29 2.15 -11.96 3.00
CA LEU A 29 1.06 -12.91 2.81
C LEU A 29 0.42 -13.35 4.14
N VAL A 30 1.25 -13.59 5.16
CA VAL A 30 0.77 -13.94 6.50
C VAL A 30 0.00 -12.77 7.12
N GLU A 31 0.50 -11.54 6.97
CA GLU A 31 -0.17 -10.33 7.47
C GLU A 31 -1.52 -10.10 6.79
N TYR A 32 -1.61 -10.29 5.46
CA TYR A 32 -2.88 -10.21 4.74
C TYR A 32 -3.92 -11.18 5.31
N TYR A 33 -3.53 -12.45 5.46
CA TYR A 33 -4.43 -13.49 5.96
C TYR A 33 -4.84 -13.24 7.41
N THR A 34 -3.90 -12.86 8.26
CA THR A 34 -4.14 -12.61 9.69
C THR A 34 -5.01 -11.38 9.91
N THR A 35 -4.75 -10.30 9.15
CA THR A 35 -5.57 -9.08 9.17
C THR A 35 -7.01 -9.40 8.82
N PHE A 36 -7.25 -10.10 7.71
CA PHE A 36 -8.60 -10.50 7.32
C PHE A 36 -9.27 -11.39 8.37
N LYS A 37 -8.55 -12.38 8.90
CA LYS A 37 -9.10 -13.29 9.92
C LYS A 37 -9.55 -12.55 11.20
N ASN A 38 -8.80 -11.52 11.61
CA ASN A 38 -9.05 -10.80 12.85
C ASN A 38 -10.11 -9.69 12.69
N HIS A 39 -10.13 -9.03 11.54
CA HIS A 39 -10.92 -7.81 11.36
C HIS A 39 -12.05 -7.95 10.31
N GLY A 40 -12.10 -9.04 9.55
CA GLY A 40 -13.19 -9.31 8.62
C GLY A 40 -13.30 -8.28 7.49
N TYR A 41 -14.38 -7.49 7.51
CA TYR A 41 -14.70 -6.50 6.47
C TYR A 41 -14.75 -5.07 7.03
N THR A 42 -13.95 -4.77 8.06
CA THR A 42 -13.91 -3.44 8.69
C THR A 42 -12.96 -2.48 7.97
N THR A 43 -13.09 -1.18 8.28
CA THR A 43 -12.14 -0.14 7.87
C THR A 43 -10.70 -0.47 8.28
N ASP A 44 -10.48 -1.11 9.45
CA ASP A 44 -9.15 -1.57 9.86
C ASP A 44 -8.56 -2.61 8.89
N THR A 45 -9.40 -3.50 8.38
CA THR A 45 -8.98 -4.50 7.38
C THR A 45 -8.53 -3.78 6.12
N HIS A 46 -9.36 -2.85 5.64
CA HIS A 46 -9.11 -2.08 4.43
C HIS A 46 -7.82 -1.26 4.52
N ARG A 47 -7.65 -0.44 5.57
CA ARG A 47 -6.43 0.37 5.81
C ARG A 47 -5.17 -0.47 5.84
N LYS A 48 -5.19 -1.59 6.58
CA LYS A 48 -4.05 -2.51 6.66
C LYS A 48 -3.74 -3.17 5.31
N CYS A 49 -4.76 -3.60 4.57
CA CYS A 49 -4.59 -4.23 3.27
C CYS A 49 -4.13 -3.27 2.17
N ARG A 50 -4.52 -1.99 2.25
CA ARG A 50 -3.96 -0.90 1.44
C ARG A 50 -2.47 -0.71 1.72
N GLY A 51 -2.07 -0.64 2.99
CA GLY A 51 -0.65 -0.58 3.38
C GLY A 51 0.17 -1.75 2.86
N LEU A 52 -0.39 -2.97 2.89
CA LEU A 52 0.26 -4.15 2.35
C LEU A 52 0.36 -4.13 0.81
N ASN A 53 -0.56 -3.48 0.09
CA ASN A 53 -0.48 -3.32 -1.37
C ASN A 53 0.76 -2.49 -1.75
N TYR A 54 0.97 -1.36 -1.07
CA TYR A 54 2.18 -0.55 -1.27
C TYR A 54 3.46 -1.33 -0.96
N PHE A 55 3.46 -2.12 0.12
CA PHE A 55 4.61 -2.95 0.47
C PHE A 55 4.91 -4.02 -0.60
N LEU A 56 3.88 -4.62 -1.20
CA LEU A 56 4.05 -5.57 -2.30
C LEU A 56 4.57 -4.88 -3.58
N ASP A 57 4.15 -3.65 -3.86
CA ASP A 57 4.67 -2.87 -5.00
C ASP A 57 6.16 -2.50 -4.80
N ASP A 58 6.58 -2.21 -3.57
CA ASP A 58 8.00 -2.01 -3.25
C ASP A 58 8.81 -3.30 -3.41
N LEU A 59 8.27 -4.45 -2.95
CA LEU A 59 8.91 -5.75 -3.16
C LEU A 59 9.01 -6.14 -4.65
N ARG A 60 8.00 -5.77 -5.45
CA ARG A 60 8.03 -5.93 -6.90
C ARG A 60 9.19 -5.16 -7.50
N ASP A 61 9.35 -3.90 -7.13
CA ASP A 61 10.38 -3.03 -7.67
C ASP A 61 11.78 -3.56 -7.30
N GLU A 62 11.99 -3.94 -6.03
CA GLU A 62 13.24 -4.59 -5.57
C GLU A 62 13.52 -5.92 -6.30
N PHE A 63 12.48 -6.73 -6.54
CA PHE A 63 12.62 -7.99 -7.27
C PHE A 63 13.01 -7.74 -8.73
N ASN A 64 12.38 -6.76 -9.37
CA ASN A 64 12.67 -6.38 -10.75
C ASN A 64 14.08 -5.78 -10.89
N GLU A 65 14.57 -5.08 -9.87
CA GLU A 65 15.92 -4.53 -9.85
C GLU A 65 16.98 -5.62 -9.64
N HIS A 66 16.79 -6.53 -8.69
CA HIS A 66 17.86 -7.43 -8.25
C HIS A 66 17.76 -8.85 -8.79
N ILE A 67 16.55 -9.34 -9.10
CA ILE A 67 16.32 -10.75 -9.43
C ILE A 67 16.04 -10.95 -10.92
N VAL A 68 15.20 -10.10 -11.52
CA VAL A 68 14.89 -10.19 -12.96
C VAL A 68 16.15 -10.14 -13.84
N PRO A 69 17.17 -9.32 -13.57
CA PRO A 69 18.38 -9.29 -14.41
C PRO A 69 19.14 -10.63 -14.43
N LEU A 70 19.00 -11.45 -13.38
CA LEU A 70 19.63 -12.76 -13.24
C LEU A 70 18.91 -13.87 -14.01
N LEU A 71 17.69 -13.61 -14.50
CA LEU A 71 16.92 -14.56 -15.29
C LEU A 71 17.47 -14.67 -16.72
N SER A 72 17.17 -15.78 -17.40
CA SER A 72 17.43 -15.90 -18.83
C SER A 72 16.61 -14.87 -19.61
N LEU A 73 17.14 -14.37 -20.73
CA LEU A 73 16.49 -13.36 -21.58
C LEU A 73 15.02 -13.68 -21.86
N ARG A 74 14.72 -14.93 -22.26
CA ARG A 74 13.35 -15.41 -22.53
C ARG A 74 12.39 -15.33 -21.34
N LYS A 75 12.91 -15.28 -20.11
CA LYS A 75 12.10 -15.24 -18.89
C LYS A 75 11.95 -13.83 -18.32
N LYS A 76 12.80 -12.86 -18.67
CA LYS A 76 12.84 -11.54 -18.03
C LYS A 76 11.54 -10.77 -18.18
N GLU A 77 11.02 -10.74 -19.40
CA GLU A 77 9.86 -9.95 -19.74
C GLU A 77 8.65 -10.34 -18.88
N ASN A 78 8.09 -9.35 -18.20
CA ASN A 78 6.87 -9.45 -17.41
C ASN A 78 6.89 -10.57 -16.35
N TYR A 79 8.09 -10.98 -15.86
CA TYR A 79 8.23 -12.16 -15.01
C TYR A 79 7.42 -12.06 -13.72
N TRP A 80 7.52 -10.92 -13.03
CA TRP A 80 6.80 -10.68 -11.78
C TRP A 80 5.29 -10.85 -11.96
N ASN A 81 4.70 -10.22 -12.99
CA ASN A 81 3.26 -10.31 -13.20
C ASN A 81 2.83 -11.74 -13.52
N ARG A 82 3.60 -12.45 -14.38
CA ARG A 82 3.29 -13.83 -14.77
C ARG A 82 3.37 -14.82 -13.59
N GLU A 83 4.40 -14.71 -12.76
CA GLU A 83 4.70 -15.72 -11.74
C GLU A 83 4.23 -15.35 -10.32
N VAL A 84 4.08 -14.05 -10.02
CA VAL A 84 3.74 -13.55 -8.69
C VAL A 84 2.34 -12.94 -8.66
N GLU A 85 2.06 -11.87 -9.41
CA GLU A 85 0.74 -11.21 -9.40
C GLU A 85 -0.38 -12.20 -9.77
N ASN A 86 -0.27 -12.77 -10.97
CA ASN A 86 -1.35 -13.56 -11.56
C ASN A 86 -1.57 -14.92 -10.89
N LYS A 87 -0.53 -15.45 -10.22
CA LYS A 87 -0.56 -16.79 -9.62
C LYS A 87 -0.67 -16.74 -8.10
N LEU A 88 0.27 -16.08 -7.44
CA LEU A 88 0.36 -16.08 -5.98
C LEU A 88 -0.61 -15.09 -5.35
N LEU A 89 -0.67 -13.85 -5.85
CA LEU A 89 -1.51 -12.81 -5.25
C LEU A 89 -3.00 -12.99 -5.61
N LYS A 90 -3.30 -13.50 -6.82
CA LYS A 90 -4.68 -13.92 -7.16
C LYS A 90 -5.22 -15.02 -6.24
N ASN A 91 -4.35 -15.93 -5.77
CA ASN A 91 -4.75 -16.94 -4.79
C ASN A 91 -5.04 -16.29 -3.42
N LEU A 92 -4.22 -15.32 -3.01
CA LEU A 92 -4.44 -14.56 -1.77
C LEU A 92 -5.79 -13.84 -1.77
N GLN A 93 -6.14 -13.13 -2.85
CA GLN A 93 -7.44 -12.47 -3.00
C GLN A 93 -8.62 -13.44 -2.79
N LYS A 94 -8.54 -14.65 -3.35
CA LYS A 94 -9.56 -15.69 -3.15
C LYS A 94 -9.67 -16.11 -1.69
N GLN A 95 -8.53 -16.30 -1.01
CA GLN A 95 -8.50 -16.71 0.40
C GLN A 95 -9.04 -15.64 1.34
N THR A 96 -8.89 -14.36 0.99
CA THR A 96 -9.45 -13.24 1.75
C THR A 96 -10.87 -12.88 1.35
N LYS A 97 -11.53 -13.67 0.49
CA LYS A 97 -12.89 -13.37 -0.03
C LYS A 97 -13.01 -11.93 -0.57
N ASN A 98 -11.96 -11.46 -1.25
CA ASN A 98 -11.84 -10.11 -1.79
C ASN A 98 -11.93 -8.95 -0.78
N SER A 99 -11.93 -9.19 0.54
CA SER A 99 -11.86 -8.12 1.54
C SER A 99 -10.58 -7.30 1.42
N CYS A 100 -9.50 -7.97 1.01
CA CYS A 100 -8.20 -7.39 0.74
C CYS A 100 -7.88 -7.62 -0.73
N ALA A 101 -8.46 -6.78 -1.58
CA ALA A 101 -8.17 -6.81 -3.00
C ALA A 101 -6.71 -6.38 -3.23
N ARG A 102 -5.92 -7.28 -3.82
CA ARG A 102 -4.63 -6.90 -4.41
C ARG A 102 -4.90 -5.91 -5.56
N ASN A 103 -4.40 -4.69 -5.43
CA ASN A 103 -4.45 -3.67 -6.47
C ASN A 103 -3.04 -3.15 -6.73
N ALA A 104 -2.50 -3.43 -7.91
CA ALA A 104 -1.12 -3.06 -8.25
C ALA A 104 -1.06 -1.60 -8.67
N ILE A 105 -0.22 -0.82 -7.98
CA ILE A 105 -0.08 0.61 -8.27
C ILE A 105 1.10 0.76 -9.23
N SER A 106 0.81 1.19 -10.45
CA SER A 106 1.77 1.30 -11.56
C SER A 106 2.70 2.50 -11.44
N TYR A 107 2.36 3.47 -10.60
CA TYR A 107 3.19 4.66 -10.37
C TYR A 107 4.55 4.31 -9.76
N ASN A 108 5.52 5.20 -9.96
CA ASN A 108 6.83 5.10 -9.32
C ASN A 108 6.72 5.19 -7.79
N LYS A 109 7.78 4.75 -7.08
CA LYS A 109 7.80 4.67 -5.63
C LYS A 109 7.49 6.00 -4.92
N GLU A 110 7.97 7.13 -5.46
CA GLU A 110 7.76 8.44 -4.84
C GLU A 110 6.28 8.86 -4.87
N ILE A 111 5.62 8.68 -6.02
CA ILE A 111 4.18 8.92 -6.13
C ILE A 111 3.40 7.97 -5.23
N ARG A 112 3.82 6.70 -5.12
CA ARG A 112 3.15 5.73 -4.22
C ARG A 112 3.26 6.12 -2.75
N ILE A 113 4.41 6.65 -2.31
CA ILE A 113 4.59 7.16 -0.94
C ILE A 113 3.56 8.26 -0.66
N LEU A 114 3.46 9.25 -1.54
CA LEU A 114 2.48 10.32 -1.41
C LEU A 114 1.04 9.85 -1.43
N ARG A 115 0.69 8.94 -2.34
CA ARG A 115 -0.66 8.35 -2.39
C ARG A 115 -1.01 7.72 -1.04
N LYS A 116 -0.10 6.93 -0.47
CA LYS A 116 -0.29 6.32 0.84
C LYS A 116 -0.49 7.36 1.95
N GLU A 117 0.34 8.40 1.99
CA GLU A 117 0.22 9.47 3.00
C GLU A 117 -1.11 10.22 2.92
N ILE A 118 -1.58 10.47 1.70
CA ILE A 118 -2.87 11.11 1.43
C ILE A 118 -4.04 10.24 1.90
N GLU A 119 -3.99 8.94 1.61
CA GLU A 119 -5.02 7.99 2.05
C GLU A 119 -5.01 7.82 3.58
N ASP A 120 -3.83 7.74 4.20
CA ASP A 120 -3.68 7.65 5.65
C ASP A 120 -4.24 8.91 6.35
N TYR A 121 -4.00 10.10 5.79
CA TYR A 121 -4.59 11.35 6.30
C TYR A 121 -6.13 11.36 6.18
N CYS A 122 -6.67 10.82 5.09
CA CYS A 122 -8.12 10.72 4.92
C CYS A 122 -8.76 9.82 5.99
N ASP A 123 -8.12 8.69 6.31
CA ASP A 123 -8.57 7.80 7.38
C ASP A 123 -8.46 8.46 8.76
N ASP A 124 -7.32 9.09 9.05
CA ASP A 124 -7.09 9.76 10.34
C ASP A 124 -8.07 10.92 10.56
N LYS A 125 -8.44 11.63 9.48
CA LYS A 125 -9.51 12.64 9.51
C LYS A 125 -10.85 12.03 9.91
N ALA A 126 -11.22 10.91 9.30
CA ALA A 126 -12.49 10.23 9.59
C ALA A 126 -12.53 9.72 11.04
N GLU A 127 -11.44 9.11 11.51
CA GLU A 127 -11.30 8.64 12.88
C GLU A 127 -11.40 9.79 13.89
N LEU A 128 -10.73 10.92 13.63
CA LEU A 128 -10.79 12.11 14.47
C LEU A 128 -12.22 12.65 14.54
N ILE A 129 -12.93 12.75 13.41
CA ILE A 129 -14.33 13.21 13.38
C ILE A 129 -15.21 12.28 14.23
N GLY A 130 -15.02 10.96 14.12
CA GLY A 130 -15.72 9.98 14.94
C GLY A 130 -15.45 10.17 16.44
N LYS A 131 -14.18 10.33 16.83
CA LYS A 131 -13.77 10.57 18.23
C LYS A 131 -14.31 11.88 18.78
N LEU A 132 -14.27 12.96 18.01
CA LEU A 132 -14.82 14.25 18.45
C LEU A 132 -16.33 14.21 18.56
N SER A 133 -17.01 13.51 17.65
CA SER A 133 -18.47 13.35 17.68
C SER A 133 -18.93 12.63 18.95
N SER A 134 -18.21 11.61 19.41
CA SER A 134 -18.55 10.83 20.60
C SER A 134 -18.22 11.50 21.93
N GLN A 135 -17.42 12.57 21.94
CA GLN A 135 -17.08 13.29 23.17
C GLN A 135 -18.23 14.20 23.65
N ASN A 136 -18.44 14.22 24.96
CA ASN A 136 -19.38 15.11 25.64
C ASN A 136 -18.74 16.50 25.87
N ILE A 137 -18.45 17.21 24.78
CA ILE A 137 -17.89 18.56 24.77
C ILE A 137 -18.70 19.46 23.82
N THR A 138 -18.55 20.77 23.96
CA THR A 138 -19.26 21.73 23.09
C THR A 138 -18.82 21.63 21.64
N ASN A 139 -19.71 21.99 20.71
CA ASN A 139 -19.37 22.05 19.29
C ASN A 139 -18.20 23.00 19.00
N HIS A 140 -18.10 24.09 19.75
CA HIS A 140 -16.97 25.02 19.65
C HIS A 140 -15.63 24.31 19.93
N GLU A 141 -15.56 23.51 21.00
CA GLU A 141 -14.34 22.78 21.36
C GLU A 141 -14.03 21.67 20.34
N LYS A 142 -15.05 20.97 19.82
CA LYS A 142 -14.87 19.99 18.72
C LYS A 142 -14.24 20.65 17.49
N CYS A 143 -14.80 21.78 17.05
CA CYS A 143 -14.28 22.54 15.91
C CYS A 143 -12.85 23.05 16.15
N LYS A 144 -12.56 23.53 17.37
CA LYS A 144 -11.23 24.02 17.75
C LYS A 144 -10.18 22.90 17.65
N ARG A 145 -10.47 21.72 18.20
CA ARG A 145 -9.57 20.55 18.14
C ARG A 145 -9.34 20.07 16.70
N PHE A 146 -10.42 19.98 15.92
CA PHE A 146 -10.31 19.61 14.51
C PHE A 146 -9.45 20.61 13.72
N ARG A 147 -9.62 21.91 13.96
CA ARG A 147 -8.82 22.96 13.31
C ARG A 147 -7.34 22.84 13.64
N TYR A 148 -6.98 22.57 14.90
CA TYR A 148 -5.57 22.39 15.26
C TYR A 148 -4.94 21.19 14.56
N TRP A 149 -5.64 20.06 14.56
CA TRP A 149 -5.17 18.86 13.85
C TRP A 149 -5.00 19.10 12.34
N MET A 150 -5.93 19.83 11.72
CA MET A 150 -5.84 20.19 10.30
C MET A 150 -4.62 21.05 10.01
N ILE A 151 -4.36 22.06 10.84
CA ILE A 151 -3.20 22.96 10.67
C ILE A 151 -1.89 22.18 10.82
N ASP A 152 -1.79 21.33 11.85
CA ASP A 152 -0.62 20.49 12.09
C ASP A 152 -0.35 19.54 10.90
N SER A 153 -1.40 18.88 10.42
CA SER A 153 -1.31 18.01 9.24
C SER A 153 -0.85 18.76 7.98
N LEU A 154 -1.35 19.98 7.77
CA LEU A 154 -0.97 20.82 6.62
C LEU A 154 0.50 21.23 6.68
N VAL A 155 1.03 21.53 7.87
CA VAL A 155 2.44 21.83 8.06
C VAL A 155 3.31 20.62 7.72
N ASN A 156 2.89 19.41 8.11
CA ASN A 156 3.61 18.18 7.76
C ASN A 156 3.66 17.98 6.24
N PHE A 157 2.53 18.11 5.54
CA PHE A 157 2.49 18.00 4.08
C PHE A 157 3.32 19.07 3.37
N TRP A 158 3.27 20.33 3.83
CA TRP A 158 4.07 21.40 3.23
C TRP A 158 5.58 21.19 3.37
N ASN A 159 6.00 20.53 4.45
CA ASN A 159 7.41 20.22 4.68
C ASN A 159 7.86 18.93 3.99
N ASP A 160 6.94 18.09 3.50
CA ASP A 160 7.31 16.91 2.75
C ASP A 160 7.97 17.25 1.40
N TYR A 161 9.02 16.51 1.05
CA TYR A 161 9.79 16.74 -0.18
C TYR A 161 8.99 16.33 -1.42
N TYR A 162 8.34 15.16 -1.38
CA TYR A 162 7.59 14.65 -2.51
C TYR A 162 6.33 15.51 -2.74
N TRP A 163 5.69 16.00 -1.68
CA TRP A 163 4.51 16.86 -1.76
C TRP A 163 4.84 18.13 -2.54
N ARG A 164 5.98 18.77 -2.20
CA ARG A 164 6.49 19.93 -2.91
C ARG A 164 6.86 19.64 -4.35
N LYS A 165 7.38 18.45 -4.64
CA LYS A 165 7.76 18.02 -5.98
C LYS A 165 6.56 17.75 -6.90
N TYR A 166 5.48 17.17 -6.38
CA TYR A 166 4.40 16.62 -7.20
C TYR A 166 3.05 17.35 -7.07
N ILE A 167 2.67 17.84 -5.90
CA ILE A 167 1.32 18.39 -5.67
C ILE A 167 1.25 19.89 -5.97
N THR A 168 2.36 20.61 -5.84
CA THR A 168 2.42 22.05 -6.12
C THR A 168 2.15 22.36 -7.60
N TYR A 169 2.34 21.39 -8.50
CA TYR A 169 2.03 21.49 -9.91
C TYR A 169 0.63 20.93 -10.20
N ARG A 170 -0.35 21.82 -10.46
CA ARG A 170 -1.74 21.46 -10.80
C ARG A 170 -1.89 20.46 -11.96
N SER A 171 -0.88 20.26 -12.81
CA SER A 171 -0.89 19.26 -13.88
C SER A 171 -0.63 17.83 -13.39
N MET A 172 -0.24 17.65 -12.13
CA MET A 172 0.17 16.36 -11.57
C MET A 172 -0.75 15.87 -10.43
N ILE A 173 -1.97 16.41 -10.31
CA ILE A 173 -2.89 16.03 -9.21
C ILE A 173 -3.63 14.71 -9.50
N GLU A 174 -3.79 14.35 -10.78
CA GLU A 174 -4.56 13.18 -11.20
C GLU A 174 -4.18 11.88 -10.46
N PRO A 175 -2.89 11.56 -10.23
CA PRO A 175 -2.48 10.38 -9.46
C PRO A 175 -2.86 10.41 -7.98
N PHE A 176 -3.50 11.46 -7.47
CA PHE A 176 -3.79 11.67 -6.05
C PHE A 176 -5.28 11.89 -5.77
N HIS A 177 -6.15 11.71 -6.76
CA HIS A 177 -7.58 11.83 -6.57
C HIS A 177 -8.11 10.73 -5.64
N ILE A 178 -8.72 11.11 -4.51
CA ILE A 178 -9.27 10.18 -3.51
C ILE A 178 -10.78 10.02 -3.72
N ASP A 179 -11.31 8.82 -3.52
CA ASP A 179 -12.74 8.56 -3.52
C ASP A 179 -13.39 8.73 -2.12
N GLN A 180 -14.66 8.37 -2.00
CA GLN A 180 -15.41 8.48 -0.74
C GLN A 180 -14.96 7.49 0.36
N TYR A 181 -14.16 6.48 0.01
CA TYR A 181 -13.65 5.45 0.92
C TYR A 181 -12.19 5.68 1.31
N CYS A 182 -11.67 6.88 1.04
CA CYS A 182 -10.27 7.22 1.29
C CYS A 182 -9.28 6.35 0.48
N ASP A 183 -9.71 5.82 -0.67
CA ASP A 183 -8.83 5.16 -1.63
C ASP A 183 -8.44 6.14 -2.73
N VAL A 184 -7.16 6.21 -3.10
CA VAL A 184 -6.79 6.94 -4.30
C VAL A 184 -7.28 6.15 -5.50
N VAL A 185 -8.08 6.79 -6.35
CA VAL A 185 -8.62 6.23 -7.58
C VAL A 185 -7.46 5.63 -8.38
N THR A 186 -7.50 4.33 -8.59
CA THR A 186 -6.63 3.62 -9.52
C THR A 186 -7.32 3.61 -10.87
N LEU A 187 -6.74 4.31 -11.85
CA LEU A 187 -7.11 4.23 -13.26
C LEU A 187 -6.80 2.85 -13.83
#